data_AF-A0A368YKY4-F1
#
_entry.id   AF-A0A368YKY4-F1
#
_cell.length_a   1.000
_cell.length_b   1.000
_cell.length_c   1.000
_cell.angle_alpha   90.00
_cell.angle_beta   90.00
_cell.angle_gamma   90.00
#
_symmetry.space_group_name_H-M   'P 1'
#
loop_
_entity.id
_entity.type
_entity.pdbx_description
1 polymer ?
#
loop_
_entity_poly.entity_id
_entity_poly.type
_entity_poly.pdbx_seq_one_letter_code
_entity_poly.pdbx_strand_id
1 'polypeptide(L)'
;MKKSLILFIIFALMFTISSYVFADRGSIPFQPAIRIFEPNQQALIAWNGKEEILILSTKLYADQDTKILEVLPLPHEPEIKKSSRNVLRKANELLTLDHSKQLVQPITRSSDSRQLQGGEVKQEVVIGSHDITVVKVLNENTFTNWVNNYLKQKGKDNPVIPEELKKTIKKYIDKDYNFFVFDTVDVGPKPYFNEAIYYKFKSDKLYYPLEITKSDHGESNVSLLVLTESNLINFHGIQRDKIEFEKGPKLINRSDAEFISSDIADLFASHFAKNDGSEKIKLASWKIVDDLTNFDSDLLADYTIPKGGKELIFMGHKYINCVTHPNYPFETEKTLSSLHGKAEMYLGGTRSLPWYAYSLNGKILFNAITGEPLGSLENIEEKTLTFEGYSGQGYIWSENFLTQKMEAVDIPNAFFVTDIIGYKFYSGLRVEEDGQISGNRNSFWKKR
;
A
#
# COMPACT_ATOMS: atom_id res chain seq x y z
N MET A 1 -14.87 -61.06 -6.60
CA MET A 1 -14.18 -60.66 -5.34
C MET A 1 -12.97 -59.74 -5.58
N LYS A 2 -12.02 -60.06 -6.47
CA LYS A 2 -10.82 -59.22 -6.75
C LYS A 2 -11.12 -57.76 -7.16
N LYS A 3 -12.17 -57.52 -7.97
CA LYS A 3 -12.56 -56.15 -8.39
C LYS A 3 -13.14 -55.31 -7.24
N SER A 4 -13.84 -55.94 -6.29
CA SER A 4 -14.38 -55.25 -5.11
C SER A 4 -13.27 -54.87 -4.12
N LEU A 5 -12.25 -55.73 -4.00
CA LEU A 5 -11.07 -55.48 -3.18
C LEU A 5 -10.23 -54.31 -3.73
N ILE A 6 -10.08 -54.21 -5.05
CA ILE A 6 -9.37 -53.09 -5.70
C ILE A 6 -10.13 -51.77 -5.51
N LEU A 7 -11.45 -51.77 -5.62
CA LEU A 7 -12.26 -50.57 -5.41
C LEU A 7 -12.19 -50.08 -3.96
N PHE A 8 -12.17 -51.00 -3.00
CA PHE A 8 -12.00 -50.68 -1.58
C PHE A 8 -10.60 -50.15 -1.27
N ILE A 9 -9.55 -50.68 -1.90
CA ILE A 9 -8.18 -50.17 -1.76
C ILE A 9 -8.06 -48.77 -2.38
N ILE A 10 -8.67 -48.50 -3.53
CA ILE A 10 -8.67 -47.16 -4.16
C ILE A 10 -9.46 -46.17 -3.30
N PHE A 11 -10.59 -46.57 -2.73
CA PHE A 11 -11.39 -45.73 -1.82
C PHE A 11 -10.67 -45.46 -0.49
N ALA A 12 -9.95 -46.45 0.05
CA ALA A 12 -9.11 -46.28 1.23
C ALA A 12 -7.87 -45.41 0.95
N LEU A 13 -7.29 -45.48 -0.26
CA LEU A 13 -6.18 -44.63 -0.69
C LEU A 13 -6.62 -43.16 -0.87
N MET A 14 -7.87 -42.93 -1.30
CA MET A 14 -8.47 -41.60 -1.42
C MET A 14 -8.72 -40.95 -0.05
N PHE A 15 -8.88 -41.73 1.03
CA PHE A 15 -9.00 -41.22 2.40
C PHE A 15 -7.65 -40.94 3.09
N THR A 16 -6.52 -41.38 2.51
CA THR A 16 -5.17 -41.10 3.03
C THR A 16 -4.56 -39.80 2.50
N ILE A 17 -5.25 -39.07 1.62
CA ILE A 17 -4.86 -37.72 1.21
C ILE A 17 -5.52 -36.72 2.16
N SER A 18 -5.16 -36.81 3.45
CA SER A 18 -5.33 -35.67 4.35
C SER A 18 -4.24 -34.68 3.94
N SER A 19 -4.63 -33.65 3.20
CA SER A 19 -3.79 -32.48 2.98
C SER A 19 -3.47 -31.89 4.35
N TYR A 20 -2.31 -32.24 4.89
CA TYR A 20 -1.72 -31.54 6.03
C TYR A 20 -1.26 -30.17 5.50
N VAL A 21 -2.19 -29.23 5.49
CA VAL A 21 -1.91 -27.83 5.22
C VAL A 21 -1.59 -27.19 6.57
N PHE A 22 -0.30 -27.16 6.89
CA PHE A 22 0.35 -26.25 7.84
C PHE A 22 1.25 -25.37 6.99
N ALA A 23 1.37 -24.06 7.16
CA ALA A 23 1.17 -23.27 8.36
C ALA A 23 0.93 -21.80 8.00
N ASP A 24 0.44 -21.07 8.98
CA ASP A 24 -0.11 -19.74 8.88
C ASP A 24 0.95 -18.66 9.26
N ARG A 25 1.28 -17.68 8.40
CA ARG A 25 2.02 -16.39 8.56
C ARG A 25 3.53 -16.35 8.54
N GLY A 26 4.13 -17.39 7.99
CA GLY A 26 5.46 -17.75 8.44
C GLY A 26 5.46 -18.11 9.92
N SER A 27 4.28 -18.25 10.54
CA SER A 27 4.18 -18.77 11.88
C SER A 27 4.26 -20.27 11.82
N ILE A 28 5.13 -20.83 12.64
CA ILE A 28 5.32 -22.26 12.73
C ILE A 28 4.61 -22.70 14.01
N PRO A 29 3.42 -23.34 13.93
CA PRO A 29 2.69 -23.74 15.11
C PRO A 29 3.46 -24.84 15.84
N PHE A 30 3.47 -24.78 17.17
CA PHE A 30 4.16 -25.76 18.00
C PHE A 30 3.46 -27.12 17.97
N GLN A 31 2.14 -27.12 17.73
CA GLN A 31 1.35 -28.32 17.52
C GLN A 31 0.92 -28.42 16.05
N PRO A 32 1.12 -29.57 15.39
CA PRO A 32 0.50 -29.81 14.10
C PRO A 32 -1.03 -29.88 14.27
N ALA A 33 -1.76 -29.64 13.19
CA ALA A 33 -3.23 -29.69 13.07
C ALA A 33 -4.01 -28.47 13.56
N ILE A 34 -3.34 -27.42 14.02
CA ILE A 34 -3.98 -26.19 14.46
C ILE A 34 -3.98 -25.16 13.33
N ARG A 35 -5.15 -24.53 13.14
CA ARG A 35 -5.33 -23.44 12.18
C ARG A 35 -5.19 -22.11 12.90
N ILE A 36 -4.32 -21.25 12.41
CA ILE A 36 -4.15 -19.87 12.86
C ILE A 36 -4.79 -18.95 11.83
N PHE A 37 -5.38 -17.88 12.33
CA PHE A 37 -6.04 -16.89 11.52
C PHE A 37 -5.57 -15.52 11.95
N GLU A 38 -5.36 -14.65 10.98
CA GLU A 38 -5.01 -13.27 11.27
C GLU A 38 -5.77 -12.30 10.36
N PRO A 39 -6.96 -11.92 10.81
CA PRO A 39 -7.84 -11.10 10.02
C PRO A 39 -7.37 -9.64 9.92
N ASN A 40 -6.46 -9.20 10.81
CA ASN A 40 -6.05 -7.79 10.86
C ASN A 40 -4.58 -7.60 11.25
N GLN A 41 -3.89 -6.76 10.50
CA GLN A 41 -2.56 -6.24 10.79
C GLN A 41 -2.63 -4.73 10.94
N GLN A 42 -2.01 -4.21 11.99
CA GLN A 42 -1.85 -2.78 12.19
C GLN A 42 -0.37 -2.45 12.30
N ALA A 43 0.10 -1.58 11.43
CA ALA A 43 1.47 -1.10 11.51
C ALA A 43 1.55 0.42 11.41
N LEU A 44 2.57 0.97 12.07
CA LEU A 44 3.07 2.31 11.78
C LEU A 44 4.46 2.17 11.19
N ILE A 45 4.66 2.81 10.05
CA ILE A 45 5.91 2.86 9.32
C ILE A 45 6.36 4.31 9.27
N ALA A 46 7.48 4.64 9.89
CA ALA A 46 8.11 5.94 9.79
C ALA A 46 9.43 5.79 9.05
N TRP A 47 9.56 6.42 7.88
CA TRP A 47 10.72 6.26 7.00
C TRP A 47 11.24 7.62 6.51
N ASN A 48 12.52 7.89 6.79
CA ASN A 48 13.19 9.14 6.44
C ASN A 48 14.02 9.06 5.15
N GLY A 49 13.91 7.98 4.37
CA GLY A 49 14.73 7.76 3.17
C GLY A 49 15.89 6.78 3.36
N LYS A 50 16.27 6.49 4.61
CA LYS A 50 17.46 5.69 4.93
C LYS A 50 17.26 4.76 6.12
N GLU A 51 16.51 5.20 7.12
CA GLU A 51 16.15 4.43 8.30
C GLU A 51 14.63 4.35 8.41
N GLU A 52 14.16 3.21 8.90
CA GLU A 52 12.76 2.93 9.10
C GLU A 52 12.51 2.51 10.55
N ILE A 53 11.44 3.05 11.12
CA ILE A 53 10.82 2.56 12.34
C ILE A 53 9.53 1.85 11.93
N LEU A 54 9.44 0.56 12.20
CA LEU A 54 8.25 -0.27 12.04
C LEU A 54 7.71 -0.62 13.42
N ILE A 55 6.48 -0.20 13.71
CA ILE A 55 5.74 -0.61 14.91
C ILE A 55 4.59 -1.50 14.46
N LEU A 56 4.67 -2.79 14.79
CA LEU A 56 3.74 -3.82 14.32
C LEU A 56 2.87 -4.33 15.47
N SER A 57 1.57 -4.50 15.22
CA SER A 57 0.63 -5.21 16.08
C SER A 57 -0.36 -6.00 15.21
N THR A 58 -0.48 -7.29 15.48
CA THR A 58 -1.28 -8.23 14.71
C THR A 58 -2.40 -8.82 15.56
N LYS A 59 -3.54 -9.10 14.93
CA LYS A 59 -4.68 -9.74 15.60
C LYS A 59 -4.73 -11.21 15.24
N LEU A 60 -4.36 -12.07 16.18
CA LEU A 60 -4.28 -13.52 15.96
C LEU A 60 -5.42 -14.25 16.69
N TYR A 61 -5.85 -15.37 16.12
CA TYR A 61 -6.56 -16.42 16.84
C TYR A 61 -6.25 -17.78 16.23
N ALA A 62 -6.47 -18.83 17.01
CA ALA A 62 -6.29 -20.21 16.60
C ALA A 62 -7.57 -21.00 16.87
N ASP A 63 -7.80 -22.14 16.22
CA ASP A 63 -8.93 -22.99 16.57
C ASP A 63 -8.78 -23.66 17.94
N GLN A 64 -7.55 -23.75 18.47
CA GLN A 64 -7.21 -24.27 19.80
C GLN A 64 -6.04 -23.49 20.44
N ASP A 65 -5.92 -23.55 21.76
CA ASP A 65 -4.78 -22.94 22.48
C ASP A 65 -3.45 -23.55 22.03
N THR A 66 -2.51 -22.72 21.59
CA THR A 66 -1.23 -23.14 21.03
C THR A 66 -0.14 -22.08 21.24
N LYS A 67 1.10 -22.45 20.90
CA LYS A 67 2.21 -21.51 20.70
C LYS A 67 2.54 -21.48 19.22
N ILE A 68 2.90 -20.32 18.70
CA ILE A 68 3.41 -20.17 17.33
C ILE A 68 4.76 -19.45 17.37
N LEU A 69 5.62 -19.76 16.40
CA LEU A 69 6.85 -19.04 16.13
C LEU A 69 6.65 -18.18 14.89
N GLU A 70 6.34 -16.89 15.06
CA GLU A 70 6.25 -15.92 13.97
C GLU A 70 7.64 -15.61 13.39
N VAL A 71 7.69 -15.30 12.09
CA VAL A 71 8.91 -14.98 11.37
C VAL A 71 8.73 -13.66 10.63
N LEU A 72 9.63 -12.70 10.86
CA LEU A 72 9.65 -11.41 10.19
C LEU A 72 11.00 -11.22 9.47
N PRO A 73 11.04 -11.25 8.12
CA PRO A 73 12.24 -10.94 7.36
C PRO A 73 12.47 -9.43 7.33
N LEU A 74 13.73 -9.02 7.45
CA LEU A 74 14.15 -7.63 7.39
C LEU A 74 15.40 -7.48 6.51
N PRO A 75 15.54 -6.34 5.79
CA PRO A 75 16.68 -6.09 4.91
C PRO A 75 18.00 -5.89 5.69
N HIS A 76 17.92 -5.42 6.94
CA HIS A 76 19.07 -5.14 7.78
C HIS A 76 18.80 -5.54 9.24
N GLU A 77 19.87 -5.65 10.03
CA GLU A 77 19.79 -5.94 11.46
C GLU A 77 18.95 -4.88 12.18
N PRO A 78 17.86 -5.27 12.88
CA PRO A 78 17.04 -4.34 13.63
C PRO A 78 17.54 -4.10 15.06
N GLU A 79 17.33 -2.89 15.54
CA GLU A 79 17.14 -2.62 16.97
C GLU A 79 15.69 -2.95 17.34
N ILE A 80 15.49 -3.76 18.37
CA ILE A 80 14.17 -4.23 18.81
C ILE A 80 13.86 -3.73 20.22
N LYS A 81 12.66 -3.19 20.40
CA LYS A 81 12.14 -2.77 21.71
C LYS A 81 10.67 -3.13 21.84
N LYS A 82 10.18 -3.20 23.08
CA LYS A 82 8.75 -3.25 23.33
C LYS A 82 8.11 -1.91 22.97
N SER A 83 6.98 -1.94 22.27
CA SER A 83 6.16 -0.77 21.96
C SER A 83 4.80 -0.85 22.65
N SER A 84 3.96 0.16 22.39
CA SER A 84 2.58 0.20 22.86
C SER A 84 1.65 0.52 21.70
N ARG A 85 0.47 -0.11 21.68
CA ARG A 85 -0.62 0.24 20.76
C ARG A 85 -1.08 1.69 20.91
N ASN A 86 -0.73 2.36 22.01
CA ASN A 86 -0.92 3.80 22.15
C ASN A 86 -0.23 4.62 21.06
N VAL A 87 0.91 4.18 20.54
CA VAL A 87 1.60 4.89 19.45
C VAL A 87 0.72 4.89 18.19
N LEU A 88 0.15 3.74 17.83
CA LEU A 88 -0.81 3.59 16.72
C LEU A 88 -2.08 4.43 16.94
N ARG A 89 -2.59 4.46 18.17
CA ARG A 89 -3.76 5.28 18.54
C ARG A 89 -3.48 6.77 18.34
N LYS A 90 -2.37 7.29 18.86
CA LYS A 90 -2.02 8.71 18.77
C LYS A 90 -1.82 9.19 17.34
N ALA A 91 -1.18 8.39 16.50
CA ALA A 91 -1.05 8.70 15.08
C ALA A 91 -2.42 8.74 14.37
N ASN A 92 -3.30 7.77 14.65
CA ASN A 92 -4.68 7.81 14.17
C ASN A 92 -5.46 9.04 14.66
N GLU A 93 -5.29 9.44 15.91
CA GLU A 93 -5.91 10.64 16.48
C GLU A 93 -5.53 11.88 15.67
N LEU A 94 -4.25 12.04 15.35
CA LEU A 94 -3.80 13.14 14.51
C LEU A 94 -4.48 13.13 13.14
N LEU A 95 -4.68 11.96 12.50
CA LEU A 95 -5.40 11.89 11.22
C LEU A 95 -6.89 12.22 11.32
N THR A 96 -7.53 11.94 12.46
CA THR A 96 -8.97 12.19 12.67
C THR A 96 -9.29 13.59 13.19
N LEU A 97 -8.34 14.25 13.84
CA LEU A 97 -8.51 15.60 14.37
C LEU A 97 -8.41 16.62 13.22
N ASP A 98 -9.57 16.96 12.67
CA ASP A 98 -9.74 18.10 11.78
C ASP A 98 -9.63 19.40 12.60
N HIS A 99 -8.55 20.17 12.41
CA HIS A 99 -8.44 21.52 13.00
C HIS A 99 -9.44 22.53 12.42
N SER A 100 -10.33 22.10 11.51
CA SER A 100 -11.37 22.95 10.92
C SER A 100 -12.70 22.96 11.69
N LYS A 101 -12.86 22.18 12.77
CA LYS A 101 -14.06 22.25 13.63
C LYS A 101 -13.74 22.22 15.12
N GLN A 102 -13.95 23.40 15.72
CA GLN A 102 -14.17 23.64 17.14
C GLN A 102 -12.96 23.42 18.07
N LEU A 103 -12.37 24.56 18.45
CA LEU A 103 -12.03 24.82 19.84
C LEU A 103 -13.19 24.33 20.72
N VAL A 104 -13.05 23.14 21.31
CA VAL A 104 -13.92 22.72 22.41
C VAL A 104 -13.54 23.61 23.59
N GLN A 105 -14.34 24.68 23.76
CA GLN A 105 -14.34 25.44 25.00
C GLN A 105 -14.56 24.48 26.18
N PRO A 106 -13.89 24.67 27.32
CA PRO A 106 -14.09 23.82 28.48
C PRO A 106 -15.52 23.99 28.99
N ILE A 107 -16.38 23.02 28.71
CA ILE A 107 -17.75 23.01 29.25
C ILE A 107 -17.65 22.73 30.74
N THR A 108 -17.90 23.77 31.53
CA THR A 108 -18.15 23.69 32.97
C THR A 108 -19.28 22.71 33.25
N ARG A 109 -18.99 21.69 34.06
CA ARG A 109 -19.92 20.65 34.51
C ARG A 109 -21.12 21.25 35.25
N SER A 110 -22.34 20.95 34.80
CA SER A 110 -23.51 20.86 35.66
C SER A 110 -24.07 19.45 35.63
N SER A 111 -24.28 18.91 36.82
CA SER A 111 -24.85 17.62 37.18
C SER A 111 -26.11 17.26 36.39
N ASP A 112 -26.12 16.11 35.71
CA ASP A 112 -26.92 14.98 36.20
C ASP A 112 -26.57 13.65 35.52
N SER A 113 -26.86 12.59 36.25
CA SER A 113 -26.27 11.26 36.24
C SER A 113 -26.67 10.35 35.06
N ARG A 114 -25.67 9.80 34.35
CA ARG A 114 -25.64 8.38 33.96
C ARG A 114 -24.27 7.80 34.25
N GLN A 115 -24.29 6.83 35.13
CA GLN A 115 -23.17 6.08 35.69
C GLN A 115 -22.43 5.33 34.56
N LEU A 116 -21.46 5.99 33.93
CA LEU A 116 -20.36 5.28 33.28
C LEU A 116 -19.44 4.81 34.41
N GLN A 117 -19.41 3.50 34.63
CA GLN A 117 -18.51 2.89 35.61
C GLN A 117 -17.08 3.33 35.29
N GLY A 118 -16.49 4.02 36.26
CA GLY A 118 -15.12 4.49 36.20
C GLY A 118 -14.16 3.31 36.17
N GLY A 119 -13.34 3.28 35.14
CA GLY A 119 -11.99 2.75 35.22
C GLY A 119 -11.04 3.90 34.90
N GLU A 120 -10.26 4.35 35.87
CA GLU A 120 -8.93 4.86 35.54
C GLU A 120 -8.22 3.73 34.80
N VAL A 121 -7.75 3.98 33.58
CA VAL A 121 -6.70 3.13 33.00
C VAL A 121 -5.43 3.42 33.81
N LYS A 122 -5.32 2.77 34.97
CA LYS A 122 -4.06 2.61 35.67
C LYS A 122 -3.22 1.71 34.79
N GLN A 123 -2.33 2.33 34.03
CA GLN A 123 -1.15 1.75 33.39
C GLN A 123 -1.17 0.21 33.38
N GLU A 124 -1.72 -0.38 32.32
CA GLU A 124 -1.54 -1.81 32.08
C GLU A 124 -0.12 -2.01 31.54
N VAL A 125 0.84 -2.04 32.48
CA VAL A 125 2.11 -2.72 32.24
C VAL A 125 1.84 -4.19 32.48
N VAL A 126 1.89 -4.98 31.42
CA VAL A 126 2.40 -6.33 31.51
C VAL A 126 3.77 -6.29 30.84
N ILE A 127 4.80 -6.78 31.51
CA ILE A 127 6.17 -6.95 30.98
C ILE A 127 6.12 -8.23 30.14
N GLY A 128 6.62 -8.17 28.90
CA GLY A 128 6.17 -8.99 27.77
C GLY A 128 6.31 -10.51 27.87
N SER A 129 5.43 -11.20 27.14
CA SER A 129 5.41 -12.65 26.86
C SER A 129 6.14 -13.04 25.56
N HIS A 130 6.67 -12.06 24.84
CA HIS A 130 7.37 -12.25 23.56
C HIS A 130 8.80 -12.75 23.80
N ASP A 131 9.14 -13.87 23.16
CA ASP A 131 10.51 -14.40 23.11
C ASP A 131 11.09 -14.12 21.72
N ILE A 132 11.76 -12.97 21.60
CA ILE A 132 12.25 -12.45 20.33
C ILE A 132 13.72 -12.81 20.14
N THR A 133 14.04 -13.44 19.01
CA THR A 133 15.42 -13.73 18.60
C THR A 133 15.67 -13.23 17.17
N VAL A 134 16.77 -12.52 16.95
CA VAL A 134 17.22 -12.10 15.62
C VAL A 134 18.30 -13.05 15.12
N VAL A 135 18.13 -13.54 13.91
CA VAL A 135 19.07 -14.49 13.29
C VAL A 135 19.43 -14.00 11.90
N LYS A 136 20.73 -13.95 11.61
CA LYS A 136 21.21 -13.81 10.24
C LYS A 136 21.25 -15.18 9.56
N VAL A 137 20.41 -15.36 8.56
CA VAL A 137 20.30 -16.60 7.78
C VAL A 137 20.95 -16.37 6.42
N LEU A 138 21.85 -17.28 6.02
CA LEU A 138 22.60 -17.17 4.76
C LEU A 138 22.10 -18.13 3.67
N ASN A 139 21.28 -19.11 4.05
CA ASN A 139 20.67 -20.08 3.13
C ASN A 139 19.52 -20.84 3.83
N GLU A 140 18.69 -21.48 3.02
CA GLU A 140 17.51 -22.25 3.46
C GLU A 140 17.84 -23.38 4.46
N ASN A 141 18.98 -24.06 4.29
CA ASN A 141 19.42 -25.11 5.22
C ASN A 141 19.72 -24.54 6.61
N THR A 142 20.33 -23.36 6.67
CA THR A 142 20.64 -22.68 7.93
C THR A 142 19.36 -22.27 8.65
N PHE A 143 18.37 -21.74 7.92
CA PHE A 143 17.04 -21.46 8.45
C PHE A 143 16.39 -22.71 9.04
N THR A 144 16.29 -23.76 8.23
CA THR A 144 15.63 -25.02 8.62
C THR A 144 16.29 -25.64 9.85
N ASN A 145 17.62 -25.68 9.89
CA ASN A 145 18.37 -26.20 11.03
C ASN A 145 18.15 -25.35 12.28
N TRP A 146 18.18 -24.03 12.16
CA TRP A 146 17.97 -23.12 13.28
C TRP A 146 16.57 -23.30 13.88
N VAL A 147 15.53 -23.23 13.04
CA VAL A 147 14.13 -23.40 13.45
C VAL A 147 13.91 -24.76 14.12
N ASN A 148 14.42 -25.83 13.51
CA ASN A 148 14.27 -27.17 14.06
C ASN A 148 14.95 -27.31 15.44
N ASN A 149 16.14 -26.73 15.60
CA ASN A 149 16.84 -26.75 16.88
C ASN A 149 16.11 -25.89 17.94
N TYR A 150 15.63 -24.71 17.56
CA TYR A 150 14.87 -23.82 18.43
C TYR A 150 13.60 -24.51 18.96
N LEU A 151 12.80 -25.09 18.05
CA LEU A 151 11.56 -25.77 18.42
C LEU A 151 11.81 -27.02 19.28
N LYS A 152 12.87 -27.79 18.99
CA LYS A 152 13.28 -28.93 19.84
C LYS A 152 13.67 -28.49 21.25
N GLN A 153 14.43 -27.41 21.40
CA GLN A 153 14.78 -26.86 22.71
C GLN A 153 13.57 -26.40 23.50
N LYS A 154 12.51 -25.95 22.82
CA LYS A 154 11.24 -25.56 23.42
C LYS A 154 10.26 -26.74 23.60
N GLY A 155 10.73 -27.98 23.47
CA GLY A 155 9.97 -29.19 23.80
C GLY A 155 9.14 -29.78 22.65
N LYS A 156 9.36 -29.36 21.41
CA LYS A 156 8.68 -29.93 20.23
C LYS A 156 9.50 -31.04 19.59
N ASP A 157 8.96 -32.25 19.61
CA ASP A 157 9.51 -33.37 18.85
C ASP A 157 9.10 -33.28 17.37
N ASN A 158 10.10 -33.31 16.49
CA ASN A 158 9.96 -33.34 15.03
C ASN A 158 9.15 -32.17 14.40
N PRO A 159 9.61 -30.91 14.55
CA PRO A 159 9.01 -29.76 13.87
C PRO A 159 8.96 -29.94 12.34
N VAL A 160 7.81 -29.59 11.75
CA VAL A 160 7.61 -29.53 10.30
C VAL A 160 7.49 -28.06 9.89
N ILE A 161 8.40 -27.62 9.03
CA ILE A 161 8.37 -26.30 8.41
C ILE A 161 7.67 -26.46 7.05
N PRO A 162 6.62 -25.68 6.75
CA PRO A 162 5.93 -25.73 5.48
C PRO A 162 6.87 -25.48 4.30
N GLU A 163 6.68 -26.22 3.20
CA GLU A 163 7.47 -26.03 1.98
C GLU A 163 7.25 -24.65 1.36
N GLU A 164 6.02 -24.12 1.41
CA GLU A 164 5.74 -22.75 0.94
C GLU A 164 6.50 -21.70 1.77
N LEU A 165 6.58 -21.87 3.09
CA LEU A 165 7.39 -20.99 3.94
C LEU A 165 8.86 -21.07 3.55
N LYS A 166 9.43 -22.27 3.36
CA LYS A 166 10.83 -22.41 2.93
C LYS A 166 11.11 -21.72 1.59
N LYS A 167 10.21 -21.86 0.61
CA LYS A 167 10.30 -21.16 -0.68
C LYS A 167 10.31 -19.64 -0.49
N THR A 168 9.40 -19.12 0.34
CA THR A 168 9.31 -17.70 0.65
C THR A 168 10.59 -17.20 1.35
N ILE A 169 11.10 -17.94 2.34
CA ILE A 169 12.38 -17.63 3.01
C ILE A 169 13.54 -17.60 2.01
N LYS A 170 13.59 -18.55 1.08
CA LYS A 170 14.60 -18.57 0.03
C LYS A 170 14.54 -17.29 -0.82
N LYS A 171 13.35 -16.84 -1.22
CA LYS A 171 13.20 -15.60 -1.98
C LYS A 171 13.71 -14.38 -1.21
N TYR A 172 13.49 -14.31 0.10
CA TYR A 172 14.04 -13.24 0.93
C TYR A 172 15.56 -13.25 0.96
N ILE A 173 16.18 -14.42 1.14
CA ILE A 173 17.63 -14.59 1.10
C ILE A 173 18.20 -14.19 -0.27
N ASP A 174 17.54 -14.59 -1.36
CA ASP A 174 17.93 -14.23 -2.74
C ASP A 174 17.83 -12.70 -3.00
N LYS A 175 17.00 -11.98 -2.22
CA LYS A 175 16.86 -10.51 -2.22
C LYS A 175 17.80 -9.82 -1.20
N ASP A 176 18.72 -10.56 -0.58
CA ASP A 176 19.61 -10.13 0.49
C ASP A 176 18.93 -9.77 1.83
N TYR A 177 17.67 -10.17 2.04
CA TYR A 177 16.93 -9.92 3.28
C TYR A 177 17.23 -11.05 4.26
N ASN A 178 18.44 -10.98 4.80
CA ASN A 178 19.08 -12.07 5.52
C ASN A 178 18.84 -12.03 7.04
N PHE A 179 18.16 -10.99 7.57
CA PHE A 179 17.86 -10.88 9.00
C PHE A 179 16.44 -11.32 9.25
N PHE A 180 16.26 -12.38 10.03
CA PHE A 180 14.96 -12.93 10.39
C PHE A 180 14.74 -12.73 11.88
N VAL A 181 13.67 -12.03 12.24
CA VAL A 181 13.19 -11.94 13.61
C VAL A 181 12.23 -13.09 13.84
N PHE A 182 12.48 -13.85 14.89
CA PHE A 182 11.61 -14.90 15.37
C PHE A 182 10.94 -14.46 16.66
N ASP A 183 9.63 -14.60 16.74
CA ASP A 183 8.85 -14.25 17.93
C ASP A 183 7.95 -15.41 18.34
N THR A 184 8.03 -15.82 19.61
CA THR A 184 7.17 -16.88 20.15
C THR A 184 5.97 -16.27 20.86
N VAL A 185 4.76 -16.54 20.35
CA VAL A 185 3.51 -16.01 20.91
C VAL A 185 2.52 -17.12 21.25
N ASP A 186 1.81 -16.97 22.36
CA ASP A 186 0.71 -17.83 22.78
C ASP A 186 -0.57 -17.40 22.04
N VAL A 187 -1.28 -18.31 21.37
CA VAL A 187 -2.49 -17.98 20.59
C VAL A 187 -3.61 -18.91 21.01
N GLY A 188 -4.83 -18.38 21.15
CA GLY A 188 -6.00 -19.17 21.49
C GLY A 188 -7.23 -18.82 20.66
N PRO A 189 -8.39 -19.43 20.95
CA PRO A 189 -9.65 -19.24 20.22
C PRO A 189 -10.24 -17.83 20.24
N LYS A 190 -9.83 -17.00 21.19
CA LYS A 190 -10.32 -15.63 21.30
C LYS A 190 -9.43 -14.71 20.47
N PRO A 191 -9.96 -14.00 19.47
CA PRO A 191 -9.17 -13.03 18.71
C PRO A 191 -8.73 -11.86 19.56
N TYR A 192 -7.43 -11.65 19.66
CA TYR A 192 -6.85 -10.53 20.39
C TYR A 192 -5.65 -9.96 19.62
N PHE A 193 -5.38 -8.68 19.83
CA PHE A 193 -4.18 -8.05 19.29
C PHE A 193 -2.99 -8.38 20.19
N ASN A 194 -1.90 -8.88 19.61
CA ASN A 194 -0.65 -9.03 20.32
C ASN A 194 -0.09 -7.66 20.74
N GLU A 195 0.92 -7.69 21.61
CA GLU A 195 1.60 -6.46 22.01
C GLU A 195 2.32 -5.85 20.80
N ALA A 196 2.42 -4.53 20.77
CA ALA A 196 3.11 -3.87 19.68
C ALA A 196 4.63 -4.03 19.83
N ILE A 197 5.31 -4.42 18.76
CA ILE A 197 6.77 -4.56 18.72
C ILE A 197 7.36 -3.41 17.89
N TYR A 198 8.42 -2.79 18.41
CA TYR A 198 9.18 -1.75 17.73
C TYR A 198 10.40 -2.37 17.06
N TYR A 199 10.58 -2.07 15.78
CA TYR A 199 11.76 -2.39 15.00
C TYR A 199 12.33 -1.11 14.41
N LYS A 200 13.64 -0.87 14.57
CA LYS A 200 14.36 0.18 13.86
C LYS A 200 15.50 -0.42 13.04
N PHE A 201 15.51 -0.18 11.74
CA PHE A 201 16.52 -0.74 10.84
C PHE A 201 16.81 0.20 9.68
N LYS A 202 17.89 -0.07 8.96
CA LYS A 202 18.22 0.65 7.72
C LYS A 202 17.38 0.13 6.57
N SER A 203 16.87 1.03 5.74
CA SER A 203 16.17 0.69 4.52
C SER A 203 16.24 1.82 3.51
N ASP A 204 16.66 1.50 2.29
CA ASP A 204 16.72 2.45 1.16
C ASP A 204 15.34 2.68 0.52
N LYS A 205 14.31 1.97 0.99
CA LYS A 205 12.91 2.09 0.59
C LYS A 205 12.03 1.94 1.82
N LEU A 206 10.85 2.55 1.81
CA LEU A 206 9.80 2.15 2.74
C LEU A 206 9.51 0.66 2.56
N TYR A 207 9.46 -0.10 3.64
CA TYR A 207 9.34 -1.55 3.61
C TYR A 207 8.20 -2.06 4.51
N TYR A 208 7.41 -3.02 4.02
CA TYR A 208 6.52 -3.82 4.85
C TYR A 208 6.43 -5.26 4.32
N PRO A 209 6.81 -6.27 5.13
CA PRO A 209 6.91 -7.68 4.71
C PRO A 209 5.53 -8.33 4.57
N LEU A 210 4.93 -8.26 3.39
CA LEU A 210 3.65 -8.91 3.10
C LEU A 210 3.85 -10.32 2.54
N GLU A 211 4.91 -10.56 1.79
CA GLU A 211 5.13 -11.85 1.11
C GLU A 211 5.34 -12.99 2.12
N ILE A 212 5.81 -12.69 3.34
CA ILE A 212 5.98 -13.70 4.39
C ILE A 212 4.62 -14.28 4.84
N THR A 213 3.57 -13.46 4.77
CA THR A 213 2.21 -13.85 5.13
C THR A 213 1.56 -14.76 4.09
N LYS A 214 2.14 -14.90 2.88
CA LYS A 214 1.61 -15.79 1.83
C LYS A 214 1.45 -17.26 2.24
N SER A 215 2.19 -17.69 3.26
CA SER A 215 2.03 -19.04 3.78
C SER A 215 0.69 -19.27 4.50
N ASP A 216 -0.03 -18.19 4.84
CA ASP A 216 -1.40 -18.19 5.40
C ASP A 216 -2.54 -18.48 4.43
N HIS A 217 -3.72 -18.60 5.03
CA HIS A 217 -5.00 -18.55 4.36
C HIS A 217 -5.97 -17.52 4.95
N GLY A 218 -6.85 -17.01 4.09
CA GLY A 218 -7.96 -16.14 4.46
C GLY A 218 -7.73 -14.69 4.05
N GLU A 219 -8.84 -13.95 4.00
CA GLU A 219 -8.82 -12.51 3.76
C GLU A 219 -8.21 -11.79 4.96
N SER A 220 -7.28 -10.87 4.69
CA SER A 220 -6.65 -10.06 5.71
C SER A 220 -6.75 -8.59 5.37
N ASN A 221 -6.96 -7.79 6.42
CA ASN A 221 -6.92 -6.34 6.34
C ASN A 221 -5.61 -5.84 6.95
N VAL A 222 -4.80 -5.20 6.11
CA VAL A 222 -3.56 -4.55 6.52
C VAL A 222 -3.79 -3.05 6.58
N SER A 223 -3.80 -2.51 7.79
CA SER A 223 -3.93 -1.07 8.07
C SER A 223 -2.56 -0.47 8.38
N LEU A 224 -2.09 0.44 7.53
CA LEU A 224 -0.76 1.05 7.63
C LEU A 224 -0.87 2.55 7.90
N LEU A 225 -0.22 3.01 8.97
CA LEU A 225 0.04 4.42 9.20
C LEU A 225 1.43 4.74 8.66
N VAL A 226 1.51 5.60 7.65
CA VAL A 226 2.76 5.91 6.96
C VAL A 226 3.20 7.34 7.27
N LEU A 227 4.41 7.47 7.82
CA LEU A 227 5.09 8.73 8.07
C LEU A 227 6.33 8.87 7.18
N THR A 228 6.39 9.94 6.39
CA THR A 228 7.53 10.18 5.49
C THR A 228 7.73 11.67 5.17
N GLU A 229 8.93 12.04 4.74
CA GLU A 229 9.31 13.42 4.40
C GLU A 229 8.77 13.89 3.04
N SER A 230 8.41 12.96 2.14
CA SER A 230 8.10 13.26 0.73
C SER A 230 7.04 12.33 0.16
N ASN A 231 6.43 12.73 -0.96
CA ASN A 231 5.49 11.85 -1.66
C ASN A 231 6.23 10.64 -2.23
N LEU A 232 5.74 9.45 -1.89
CA LEU A 232 6.20 8.19 -2.48
C LEU A 232 5.69 8.12 -3.92
N ILE A 233 6.62 7.91 -4.86
CA ILE A 233 6.36 7.97 -6.31
C ILE A 233 6.69 6.66 -7.03
N ASN A 234 7.49 5.78 -6.41
CA ASN A 234 7.82 4.48 -6.98
C ASN A 234 7.32 3.38 -6.04
N PHE A 235 6.62 2.39 -6.61
CA PHE A 235 6.14 1.20 -5.91
C PHE A 235 6.72 -0.02 -6.64
N HIS A 236 7.60 -0.77 -5.97
CA HIS A 236 8.42 -1.83 -6.59
C HIS A 236 7.94 -3.25 -6.28
N GLY A 237 6.94 -3.40 -5.41
CA GLY A 237 6.35 -4.68 -5.04
C GLY A 237 4.83 -4.65 -5.24
N ILE A 238 4.07 -4.49 -4.15
CA ILE A 238 2.62 -4.27 -4.27
C ILE A 238 2.33 -3.03 -5.12
N GLN A 239 1.47 -3.22 -6.12
CA GLN A 239 1.07 -2.16 -7.04
C GLN A 239 0.23 -1.10 -6.31
N ARG A 240 0.40 0.16 -6.69
CA ARG A 240 -0.22 1.31 -6.02
C ARG A 240 -1.76 1.29 -6.05
N ASP A 241 -2.36 0.67 -7.06
CA ASP A 241 -3.80 0.52 -7.23
C ASP A 241 -4.43 -0.50 -6.26
N LYS A 242 -3.63 -1.44 -5.74
CA LYS A 242 -4.02 -2.33 -4.63
C LYS A 242 -3.97 -1.66 -3.25
N ILE A 243 -3.55 -0.40 -3.17
CA ILE A 243 -3.44 0.35 -1.92
C ILE A 243 -4.55 1.40 -1.86
N GLU A 244 -5.47 1.22 -0.91
CA GLU A 244 -6.51 2.19 -0.59
C GLU A 244 -5.92 3.29 0.30
N PHE A 245 -5.99 4.54 -0.13
CA PHE A 245 -5.51 5.70 0.64
C PHE A 245 -6.68 6.27 1.45
N GLU A 246 -6.91 5.75 2.66
CA GLU A 246 -8.10 6.05 3.47
C GLU A 246 -8.12 7.49 4.02
N LYS A 247 -6.98 7.98 4.54
CA LYS A 247 -6.89 9.30 5.20
C LYS A 247 -5.55 9.98 4.96
N GLY A 248 -5.58 11.31 4.94
CA GLY A 248 -4.41 12.15 4.75
C GLY A 248 -4.03 12.33 3.27
N PRO A 249 -2.82 12.81 2.97
CA PRO A 249 -1.75 13.08 3.93
C PRO A 249 -2.04 14.30 4.81
N LYS A 250 -1.86 14.17 6.13
CA LYS A 250 -1.82 15.30 7.07
C LYS A 250 -0.37 15.70 7.29
N LEU A 251 -0.08 16.99 7.15
CA LEU A 251 1.22 17.54 7.50
C LEU A 251 1.33 17.69 9.03
N ILE A 252 2.33 17.06 9.62
CA ILE A 252 2.57 17.07 11.06
C ILE A 252 3.96 17.65 11.36
N ASN A 253 4.07 18.41 12.45
CA ASN A 253 5.32 19.03 12.88
C ASN A 253 6.08 18.14 13.89
N ARG A 254 7.21 18.63 14.41
CA ARG A 254 7.99 17.93 15.43
C ARG A 254 7.20 17.62 16.71
N SER A 255 6.41 18.56 17.22
CA SER A 255 5.59 18.35 18.43
C SER A 255 4.54 17.27 18.23
N ASP A 256 3.94 17.18 17.03
CA ASP A 256 3.03 16.11 16.67
C ASP A 256 3.75 14.75 16.61
N ALA A 257 4.96 14.72 16.04
CA ALA A 257 5.80 13.51 16.01
C ALA A 257 6.18 13.07 17.43
N GLU A 258 6.58 14.00 18.31
CA GLU A 258 6.87 13.72 19.73
C GLU A 258 5.64 13.24 20.49
N PHE A 259 4.45 13.77 20.16
CA PHE A 259 3.19 13.26 20.69
C PHE A 259 3.02 11.79 20.35
N ILE A 260 3.25 11.38 19.08
CA ILE A 260 3.21 9.97 18.66
C ILE A 260 4.28 9.16 19.41
N SER A 261 5.56 9.50 19.26
CA SER A 261 6.71 8.87 19.92
C SER A 261 7.97 9.74 19.77
N SER A 262 8.79 9.84 20.83
CA SER A 262 10.09 10.52 20.79
C SER A 262 11.02 9.93 19.74
N ASP A 263 11.05 8.60 19.58
CA ASP A 263 11.92 7.94 18.60
C ASP A 263 11.58 8.33 17.15
N ILE A 264 10.29 8.58 16.87
CA ILE A 264 9.83 9.06 15.56
C ILE A 264 10.25 10.51 15.35
N ALA A 265 10.12 11.36 16.38
CA ALA A 265 10.61 12.74 16.30
C ALA A 265 12.13 12.79 16.05
N ASP A 266 12.89 11.92 16.72
CA ASP A 266 14.34 11.79 16.55
C ASP A 266 14.72 11.28 15.16
N LEU A 267 13.95 10.33 14.60
CA LEU A 267 14.16 9.83 13.23
C LEU A 267 14.12 10.96 12.18
N PHE A 268 13.23 11.94 12.38
CA PHE A 268 13.03 13.07 11.47
C PHE A 268 13.68 14.37 11.97
N ALA A 269 14.52 14.33 13.01
CA ALA A 269 15.08 15.54 13.62
C ALA A 269 15.84 16.43 12.62
N SER A 270 16.57 15.82 11.68
CA SER A 270 17.29 16.55 10.64
C SER A 270 16.35 17.25 9.65
N HIS A 271 15.18 16.68 9.39
CA HIS A 271 14.15 17.26 8.53
C HIS A 271 13.44 18.43 9.20
N PHE A 272 13.09 18.27 10.48
CA PHE A 272 12.48 19.35 11.27
C PHE A 272 13.40 20.56 11.49
N ALA A 273 14.72 20.39 11.33
CA ALA A 273 15.69 21.47 11.45
C ALA A 273 15.89 22.28 10.14
N LYS A 274 15.23 21.92 9.04
CA LYS A 274 15.35 22.61 7.74
C LYS A 274 14.57 23.94 7.78
N ASN A 275 15.25 25.08 7.69
CA ASN A 275 14.63 26.42 7.67
C ASN A 275 14.08 26.84 6.28
N ASP A 276 13.59 25.89 5.48
CA ASP A 276 13.11 26.12 4.11
C ASP A 276 11.58 26.01 3.97
N GLY A 277 10.86 25.94 5.09
CA GLY A 277 9.41 25.75 5.13
C GLY A 277 8.97 24.28 4.98
N SER A 278 9.90 23.34 4.79
CA SER A 278 9.63 21.90 4.71
C SER A 278 9.61 21.19 6.06
N GLU A 279 9.55 21.92 7.19
CA GLU A 279 9.60 21.43 8.59
C GLU A 279 8.43 20.51 9.02
N LYS A 280 7.68 19.96 8.07
CA LYS A 280 6.59 19.02 8.31
C LYS A 280 6.83 17.72 7.58
N ILE A 281 6.42 16.63 8.20
CA ILE A 281 6.35 15.30 7.57
C ILE A 281 4.90 14.96 7.28
N LYS A 282 4.68 14.00 6.38
CA LYS A 282 3.36 13.55 5.97
C LYS A 282 2.99 12.33 6.78
N LEU A 283 1.82 12.34 7.39
CA LEU A 283 1.18 11.19 8.00
C LEU A 283 -0.04 10.80 7.14
N ALA A 284 -0.16 9.54 6.76
CA ALA A 284 -1.29 9.01 5.99
C ALA A 284 -1.74 7.65 6.54
N SER A 285 -3.01 7.30 6.32
CA SER A 285 -3.55 5.96 6.56
C SER A 285 -3.77 5.27 5.23
N TRP A 286 -3.15 4.11 5.07
CA TRP A 286 -3.31 3.24 3.92
C TRP A 286 -3.93 1.92 4.36
N LYS A 287 -4.59 1.27 3.42
CA LYS A 287 -5.22 -0.03 3.63
C LYS A 287 -5.01 -0.93 2.44
N ILE A 288 -4.72 -2.19 2.73
CA ILE A 288 -4.58 -3.24 1.73
C ILE A 288 -5.49 -4.39 2.19
N VAL A 289 -6.41 -4.80 1.32
CA VAL A 289 -7.31 -5.92 1.57
C VAL A 289 -7.14 -6.90 0.42
N ASP A 290 -6.70 -8.11 0.73
CA ASP A 290 -6.57 -9.20 -0.23
C ASP A 290 -6.63 -10.54 0.53
N ASP A 291 -6.75 -11.63 -0.22
CA ASP A 291 -6.46 -12.96 0.33
C ASP A 291 -4.95 -13.06 0.58
N LEU A 292 -4.55 -13.60 1.73
CA LEU A 292 -3.14 -13.69 2.11
C LEU A 292 -2.30 -14.44 1.06
N THR A 293 -2.88 -15.40 0.35
CA THR A 293 -2.20 -16.15 -0.71
C THR A 293 -1.83 -15.30 -1.93
N ASN A 294 -2.45 -14.12 -2.09
CA ASN A 294 -2.22 -13.18 -3.20
C ASN A 294 -1.09 -12.17 -2.93
N PHE A 295 -0.51 -12.17 -1.72
CA PHE A 295 0.65 -11.32 -1.40
C PHE A 295 1.95 -11.91 -1.97
N ASP A 296 2.11 -11.82 -3.28
CA ASP A 296 3.29 -12.29 -4.02
C ASP A 296 4.52 -11.38 -3.89
N SER A 297 4.39 -10.24 -3.21
CA SER A 297 5.45 -9.25 -3.05
C SER A 297 5.20 -8.38 -1.83
N ASP A 298 6.28 -7.84 -1.27
CA ASP A 298 6.23 -6.88 -0.18
C ASP A 298 5.79 -5.49 -0.63
N LEU A 299 5.41 -4.66 0.33
CA LEU A 299 5.30 -3.23 0.07
C LEU A 299 6.72 -2.65 0.04
N LEU A 300 7.10 -2.12 -1.11
CA LEU A 300 8.36 -1.42 -1.31
C LEU A 300 8.07 -0.10 -2.01
N ALA A 301 8.29 1.02 -1.33
CA ALA A 301 8.01 2.34 -1.90
C ALA A 301 9.14 3.33 -1.65
N ASP A 302 9.40 4.21 -2.60
CA ASP A 302 10.38 5.29 -2.41
C ASP A 302 10.01 6.56 -3.17
N TYR A 303 10.79 7.61 -2.93
CA TYR A 303 10.64 8.90 -3.59
C TYR A 303 11.83 9.25 -4.52
N THR A 304 12.63 8.26 -4.91
CA THR A 304 13.82 8.47 -5.74
C THR A 304 13.41 8.87 -7.16
N ILE A 305 13.94 9.97 -7.67
CA ILE A 305 13.65 10.41 -9.04
C ILE A 305 14.64 9.71 -9.98
N PRO A 306 14.18 8.91 -10.96
CA PRO A 306 15.04 8.34 -11.99
C PRO A 306 15.88 9.39 -12.71
N LYS A 307 17.16 9.09 -12.94
CA LYS A 307 18.06 9.93 -13.75
C LYS A 307 17.67 9.84 -15.23
N GLY A 308 17.85 10.93 -15.96
CA GLY A 308 17.77 10.96 -17.43
C GLY A 308 16.48 11.51 -18.03
N GLY A 309 15.44 11.76 -17.23
CA GLY A 309 14.25 12.48 -17.72
C GLY A 309 14.49 13.99 -17.81
N LYS A 310 13.67 14.66 -18.64
CA LYS A 310 13.79 16.12 -18.89
C LYS A 310 12.97 16.93 -17.89
N GLU A 311 13.38 18.16 -17.67
CA GLU A 311 12.51 19.18 -17.08
C GLU A 311 11.71 19.87 -18.19
N LEU A 312 10.40 20.01 -18.00
CA LEU A 312 9.51 20.70 -18.93
C LEU A 312 8.56 21.62 -18.17
N ILE A 313 8.26 22.78 -18.75
CA ILE A 313 7.13 23.61 -18.31
C ILE A 313 5.92 23.30 -19.20
N PHE A 314 4.76 23.03 -18.61
CA PHE A 314 3.52 22.77 -19.32
C PHE A 314 2.36 23.47 -18.60
N MET A 315 1.63 24.33 -19.32
CA MET A 315 0.53 25.15 -18.77
C MET A 315 0.89 25.88 -17.47
N GLY A 316 2.10 26.48 -17.42
CA GLY A 316 2.59 27.21 -16.25
C GLY A 316 3.11 26.35 -15.10
N HIS A 317 2.97 25.02 -15.17
CA HIS A 317 3.48 24.11 -14.14
C HIS A 317 4.81 23.46 -14.56
N LYS A 318 5.69 23.25 -13.57
CA LYS A 318 6.96 22.55 -13.76
C LYS A 318 6.75 21.05 -13.64
N TYR A 319 7.32 20.32 -14.59
CA TYR A 319 7.36 18.86 -14.59
C TYR A 319 8.80 18.39 -14.70
N ILE A 320 9.16 17.39 -13.90
CA ILE A 320 10.48 16.78 -13.88
C ILE A 320 10.40 15.31 -14.28
N ASN A 321 11.55 14.74 -14.61
CA ASN A 321 11.66 13.37 -15.11
C ASN A 321 10.69 13.08 -16.28
N CYS A 322 10.51 14.06 -17.16
CA CYS A 322 9.64 13.93 -18.32
C CYS A 322 10.27 12.97 -19.32
N VAL A 323 9.54 11.90 -19.66
CA VAL A 323 9.92 10.91 -20.67
C VAL A 323 8.84 10.85 -21.72
N THR A 324 9.23 10.64 -22.98
CA THR A 324 8.27 10.36 -24.05
C THR A 324 7.68 8.98 -23.82
N HIS A 325 6.37 8.84 -24.00
CA HIS A 325 5.74 7.53 -23.92
C HIS A 325 6.31 6.62 -25.01
N PRO A 326 6.80 5.40 -24.67
CA PRO A 326 7.54 4.55 -25.61
C PRO A 326 6.68 4.12 -26.80
N ASN A 327 5.38 3.95 -26.57
CA ASN A 327 4.43 3.51 -27.58
C ASN A 327 3.72 4.67 -28.27
N TYR A 328 4.29 5.89 -28.27
CA TYR A 328 3.70 7.03 -28.98
C TYR A 328 4.40 7.28 -30.32
N PRO A 329 3.69 7.44 -31.45
CA PRO A 329 2.22 7.41 -31.59
C PRO A 329 1.59 6.06 -31.28
N PHE A 330 0.36 6.07 -30.76
CA PHE A 330 -0.29 4.85 -30.25
C PHE A 330 -0.75 3.92 -31.37
N GLU A 331 -0.28 2.67 -31.34
CA GLU A 331 -0.67 1.65 -32.31
C GLU A 331 -2.09 1.10 -32.02
N THR A 332 -2.81 0.76 -33.08
CA THR A 332 -4.14 0.16 -32.99
C THR A 332 -4.45 -0.65 -34.25
N GLU A 333 -5.25 -1.70 -34.11
CA GLU A 333 -5.75 -2.50 -35.23
C GLU A 333 -6.92 -1.82 -35.97
N LYS A 334 -7.48 -0.75 -35.40
CA LYS A 334 -8.59 -0.01 -36.00
C LYS A 334 -8.13 0.83 -37.17
N THR A 335 -8.98 0.95 -38.18
CA THR A 335 -8.72 1.82 -39.34
C THR A 335 -8.62 3.28 -38.89
N LEU A 336 -7.45 3.88 -39.16
CA LEU A 336 -7.18 5.27 -38.83
C LEU A 336 -7.78 6.24 -39.84
N SER A 337 -8.06 7.45 -39.37
CA SER A 337 -8.50 8.59 -40.14
C SER A 337 -7.96 9.86 -39.51
N SER A 338 -7.88 10.95 -40.28
CA SER A 338 -7.35 12.23 -39.81
C SER A 338 -8.47 13.25 -39.61
N LEU A 339 -8.39 14.03 -38.53
CA LEU A 339 -9.17 15.25 -38.34
C LEU A 339 -8.23 16.45 -38.35
N HIS A 340 -8.56 17.46 -39.15
CA HIS A 340 -7.79 18.71 -39.21
C HIS A 340 -8.69 19.90 -38.87
N GLY A 341 -8.22 20.75 -37.97
CA GLY A 341 -8.92 21.97 -37.59
C GLY A 341 -8.55 22.46 -36.20
N LYS A 342 -9.30 23.42 -35.71
CA LYS A 342 -9.18 23.96 -34.36
C LYS A 342 -10.15 23.23 -33.45
N ALA A 343 -9.63 22.59 -32.41
CA ALA A 343 -10.48 21.93 -31.44
C ALA A 343 -11.05 22.96 -30.46
N GLU A 344 -12.29 22.76 -30.04
CA GLU A 344 -13.02 23.68 -29.18
C GLU A 344 -13.56 22.94 -27.96
N MET A 345 -13.52 23.59 -26.80
CA MET A 345 -14.14 23.04 -25.59
C MET A 345 -15.65 22.96 -25.80
N TYR A 346 -16.19 21.75 -25.70
CA TYR A 346 -17.62 21.49 -25.82
C TYR A 346 -18.20 21.16 -24.45
N LEU A 347 -19.24 21.90 -24.06
CA LEU A 347 -20.06 21.61 -22.90
C LEU A 347 -21.26 20.76 -23.36
N GLY A 348 -21.32 19.53 -22.87
CA GLY A 348 -22.41 18.60 -23.15
C GLY A 348 -23.11 18.10 -21.89
N GLY A 349 -24.08 17.21 -22.09
CA GLY A 349 -24.83 16.60 -21.00
C GLY A 349 -26.09 17.38 -20.62
N THR A 350 -26.66 17.04 -19.47
CA THR A 350 -27.86 17.69 -18.93
C THR A 350 -27.48 18.67 -17.83
N ARG A 351 -28.42 19.50 -17.37
CA ARG A 351 -28.16 20.39 -16.22
C ARG A 351 -27.75 19.65 -14.94
N SER A 352 -28.21 18.41 -14.77
CA SER A 352 -27.89 17.58 -13.62
C SER A 352 -26.63 16.76 -13.81
N LEU A 353 -26.17 16.57 -15.06
CA LEU A 353 -25.01 15.76 -15.41
C LEU A 353 -24.19 16.42 -16.55
N PRO A 354 -23.65 17.64 -16.33
CA PRO A 354 -22.84 18.34 -17.32
C PRO A 354 -21.47 17.70 -17.45
N TRP A 355 -20.86 17.84 -18.62
CA TRP A 355 -19.48 17.44 -18.86
C TRP A 355 -18.82 18.35 -19.89
N TYR A 356 -17.48 18.38 -19.87
CA TYR A 356 -16.67 19.21 -20.76
C TYR A 356 -15.60 18.35 -21.44
N ALA A 357 -15.45 18.50 -22.75
CA ALA A 357 -14.41 17.82 -23.50
C ALA A 357 -14.07 18.59 -24.78
N TYR A 358 -12.84 18.44 -25.29
CA TYR A 358 -12.50 18.99 -26.60
C TYR A 358 -13.27 18.28 -27.71
N SER A 359 -13.73 19.06 -28.68
CA SER A 359 -14.42 18.57 -29.86
C SER A 359 -13.79 19.13 -31.14
N LEU A 360 -13.86 18.35 -32.22
CA LEU A 360 -13.47 18.79 -33.55
C LEU A 360 -14.41 18.15 -34.58
N ASN A 361 -14.99 18.96 -35.46
CA ASN A 361 -15.94 18.52 -36.49
C ASN A 361 -17.10 17.68 -35.92
N GLY A 362 -17.63 18.09 -34.75
CA GLY A 362 -18.73 17.40 -34.07
C GLY A 362 -18.36 16.08 -33.38
N LYS A 363 -17.07 15.71 -33.37
CA LYS A 363 -16.56 14.54 -32.65
C LYS A 363 -15.88 14.96 -31.37
N ILE A 364 -16.17 14.26 -30.27
CA ILE A 364 -15.50 14.47 -28.98
C ILE A 364 -14.17 13.73 -29.01
N LEU A 365 -13.09 14.40 -28.62
CA LEU A 365 -11.74 13.86 -28.67
C LEU A 365 -11.42 13.09 -27.39
N PHE A 366 -10.92 11.86 -27.56
CA PHE A 366 -10.50 10.97 -26.48
C PHE A 366 -9.04 10.58 -26.67
N ASN A 367 -8.33 10.28 -25.59
CA ASN A 367 -7.04 9.61 -25.65
C ASN A 367 -7.26 8.12 -25.97
N ALA A 368 -6.66 7.61 -27.04
CA ALA A 368 -6.82 6.21 -27.44
C ALA A 368 -6.31 5.19 -26.40
N ILE A 369 -5.36 5.57 -25.53
CA ILE A 369 -4.81 4.69 -24.49
C ILE A 369 -5.68 4.68 -23.24
N THR A 370 -6.03 5.86 -22.71
CA THR A 370 -6.77 5.94 -21.45
C THR A 370 -8.26 5.75 -21.64
N GLY A 371 -8.78 6.00 -22.85
CA GLY A 371 -10.22 6.03 -23.11
C GLY A 371 -10.94 7.22 -22.48
N GLU A 372 -10.19 8.19 -21.95
CA GLU A 372 -10.72 9.41 -21.32
C GLU A 372 -10.73 10.58 -22.31
N PRO A 373 -11.57 11.61 -22.08
CA PRO A 373 -11.54 12.84 -22.85
C PRO A 373 -10.14 13.44 -22.92
N LEU A 374 -9.78 13.99 -24.08
CA LEU A 374 -8.52 14.68 -24.26
C LEU A 374 -8.49 15.92 -23.34
N GLY A 375 -7.59 15.97 -22.36
CA GLY A 375 -7.51 17.10 -21.41
C GLY A 375 -6.17 17.82 -21.33
N SER A 376 -5.10 17.23 -21.89
CA SER A 376 -3.72 17.63 -21.60
C SER A 376 -2.96 18.10 -22.85
N LEU A 377 -3.42 19.17 -23.52
CA LEU A 377 -2.77 19.74 -24.70
C LEU A 377 -2.61 21.27 -24.62
N GLU A 378 -1.37 21.75 -24.72
CA GLU A 378 -1.01 23.17 -24.57
C GLU A 378 -1.61 24.06 -25.68
N ASN A 379 -2.47 24.99 -25.28
CA ASN A 379 -3.17 25.96 -26.14
C ASN A 379 -3.88 25.31 -27.33
N ILE A 380 -4.55 24.17 -27.09
CA ILE A 380 -5.29 23.43 -28.11
C ILE A 380 -6.33 24.30 -28.82
N GLU A 381 -7.03 25.17 -28.09
CA GLU A 381 -8.06 26.07 -28.62
C GLU A 381 -7.49 27.18 -29.51
N GLU A 382 -6.19 27.46 -29.45
CA GLU A 382 -5.59 28.56 -30.24
C GLU A 382 -4.97 28.08 -31.54
N LYS A 383 -4.96 26.75 -31.79
CA LYS A 383 -4.15 26.13 -32.84
C LYS A 383 -4.99 25.30 -33.78
N THR A 384 -4.68 25.40 -35.06
CA THR A 384 -5.11 24.40 -36.05
C THR A 384 -4.16 23.21 -35.97
N LEU A 385 -4.72 22.02 -35.72
CA LEU A 385 -3.99 20.79 -35.47
C LEU A 385 -4.49 19.68 -36.38
N THR A 386 -3.65 18.67 -36.58
CA THR A 386 -4.03 17.41 -37.24
C THR A 386 -3.96 16.29 -36.22
N PHE A 387 -5.09 15.62 -36.02
CA PHE A 387 -5.24 14.47 -35.13
C PHE A 387 -5.39 13.22 -35.98
N GLU A 388 -4.57 12.21 -35.73
CA GLU A 388 -4.76 10.85 -36.25
C GLU A 388 -5.47 10.02 -35.21
N GLY A 389 -6.37 9.14 -35.64
CA GLY A 389 -7.15 8.32 -34.71
C GLY A 389 -8.27 7.56 -35.39
N TYR A 390 -9.18 7.02 -34.59
CA TYR A 390 -10.34 6.28 -35.09
C TYR A 390 -11.63 6.76 -34.41
N SER A 391 -12.76 6.58 -35.09
CA SER A 391 -14.07 6.89 -34.52
C SER A 391 -14.64 5.69 -33.76
N GLY A 392 -15.46 5.96 -32.74
CA GLY A 392 -16.15 4.92 -31.99
C GLY A 392 -17.08 5.51 -30.93
N GLN A 393 -17.51 4.65 -30.00
CA GLN A 393 -18.26 5.05 -28.83
C GLN A 393 -17.30 5.25 -27.65
N GLY A 394 -17.41 6.39 -26.98
CA GLY A 394 -16.69 6.71 -25.75
C GLY A 394 -17.64 6.92 -24.59
N TYR A 395 -17.08 7.03 -23.39
CA TYR A 395 -17.83 7.23 -22.16
C TYR A 395 -17.19 8.36 -21.36
N ILE A 396 -18.02 9.26 -20.83
CA ILE A 396 -17.57 10.30 -19.89
C ILE A 396 -18.23 10.04 -18.56
N TRP A 397 -17.42 9.82 -17.52
CA TRP A 397 -17.91 9.75 -16.16
C TRP A 397 -18.10 11.17 -15.62
N SER A 398 -19.32 11.49 -15.20
CA SER A 398 -19.65 12.79 -14.59
C SER A 398 -20.41 12.58 -13.29
N GLU A 399 -20.25 13.50 -12.35
CA GLU A 399 -21.03 13.49 -11.11
C GLU A 399 -22.40 14.11 -11.37
N ASN A 400 -23.44 13.37 -11.04
CA ASN A 400 -24.80 13.89 -11.06
C ASN A 400 -24.99 14.81 -9.86
N PHE A 401 -25.11 16.12 -10.09
CA PHE A 401 -25.21 17.14 -9.04
C PHE A 401 -26.45 16.98 -8.15
N LEU A 402 -27.49 16.27 -8.62
CA LEU A 402 -28.70 16.01 -7.83
C LEU A 402 -28.55 14.79 -6.91
N THR A 403 -27.85 13.76 -7.38
CA THR A 403 -27.74 12.48 -6.66
C THR A 403 -26.39 12.29 -5.96
N GLN A 404 -25.39 13.13 -6.26
CA GLN A 404 -23.99 13.01 -5.84
C GLN A 404 -23.38 11.64 -6.20
N LYS A 405 -23.83 11.07 -7.33
CA LYS A 405 -23.33 9.79 -7.83
C LYS A 405 -22.60 9.99 -9.15
N MET A 406 -21.52 9.22 -9.34
CA MET A 406 -20.85 9.11 -10.63
C MET A 406 -21.71 8.30 -11.60
N GLU A 407 -21.97 8.87 -12.77
CA GLU A 407 -22.75 8.26 -13.85
C GLU A 407 -21.95 8.32 -15.16
N ALA A 408 -22.00 7.25 -15.95
CA ALA A 408 -21.39 7.22 -17.26
C ALA A 408 -22.33 7.84 -18.31
N VAL A 409 -21.79 8.74 -19.11
CA VAL A 409 -22.48 9.38 -20.24
C VAL A 409 -21.95 8.78 -21.54
N ASP A 410 -22.84 8.20 -22.33
CA ASP A 410 -22.56 7.67 -23.66
C ASP A 410 -22.21 8.79 -24.65
N ILE A 411 -21.06 8.65 -25.31
CA ILE A 411 -20.61 9.55 -26.38
C ILE A 411 -20.51 8.75 -27.69
N PRO A 412 -21.58 8.72 -28.50
CA PRO A 412 -21.62 7.90 -29.72
C PRO A 412 -20.67 8.40 -30.83
N ASN A 413 -20.31 9.69 -30.81
CA ASN A 413 -19.46 10.33 -31.80
C ASN A 413 -18.07 10.66 -31.21
N ALA A 414 -17.42 9.67 -30.60
CA ALA A 414 -16.07 9.82 -30.08
C ALA A 414 -15.02 9.64 -31.18
N PHE A 415 -13.90 10.34 -31.06
CA PHE A 415 -12.70 10.18 -31.86
C PHE A 415 -11.51 9.93 -30.93
N PHE A 416 -10.95 8.74 -30.99
CA PHE A 416 -9.84 8.30 -30.15
C PHE A 416 -8.52 8.63 -30.85
N VAL A 417 -7.83 9.62 -30.30
CA VAL A 417 -6.59 10.20 -30.82
C VAL A 417 -5.41 9.27 -30.51
N THR A 418 -4.72 8.85 -31.56
CA THR A 418 -3.50 8.04 -31.52
C THR A 418 -2.23 8.87 -31.76
N ASP A 419 -2.32 9.92 -32.57
CA ASP A 419 -1.26 10.91 -32.80
C ASP A 419 -1.82 12.33 -32.91
N ILE A 420 -1.02 13.30 -32.53
CA ILE A 420 -1.20 14.72 -32.82
C ILE A 420 0.04 15.16 -33.58
N ILE A 421 -0.13 15.46 -34.87
CA ILE A 421 1.00 15.75 -35.76
C ILE A 421 1.79 16.96 -35.24
N GLY A 422 3.11 16.78 -35.08
CA GLY A 422 4.02 17.80 -34.55
C GLY A 422 4.15 17.84 -33.02
N TYR A 423 3.51 16.90 -32.32
CA TYR A 423 3.59 16.78 -30.86
C TYR A 423 4.33 15.51 -30.43
N LYS A 424 4.61 15.44 -29.14
CA LYS A 424 5.06 14.26 -28.41
C LYS A 424 4.20 14.09 -27.18
N PHE A 425 3.86 12.85 -26.86
CA PHE A 425 3.21 12.52 -25.60
C PHE A 425 4.26 12.24 -24.52
N TYR A 426 4.26 13.09 -23.49
CA TYR A 426 5.15 12.98 -22.35
C TYR A 426 4.40 12.44 -21.14
N SER A 427 5.13 11.74 -20.28
CA SER A 427 4.75 11.46 -18.90
C SER A 427 5.81 12.06 -17.99
N GLY A 428 5.41 12.81 -16.96
CA GLY A 428 6.31 13.46 -16.02
C GLY A 428 5.72 13.63 -14.63
N LEU A 429 6.56 13.94 -13.65
CA LEU A 429 6.12 14.23 -12.28
C LEU A 429 5.97 15.74 -12.13
N ARG A 430 4.80 16.21 -11.67
CA ARG A 430 4.57 17.63 -11.45
C ARG A 430 5.30 18.06 -10.18
N VAL A 431 5.89 19.25 -10.22
CA VAL A 431 6.41 19.94 -9.04
C VAL A 431 5.32 20.91 -8.59
N GLU A 432 4.83 20.72 -7.38
CA GLU A 432 3.83 21.57 -6.76
C GLU A 432 4.45 22.89 -6.28
N GLU A 433 3.60 23.87 -5.94
CA GLU A 433 4.04 25.21 -5.55
C GLU A 433 4.90 25.20 -4.28
N ASP A 434 4.70 24.23 -3.40
CA ASP A 434 5.49 23.99 -2.19
C ASP A 434 6.81 23.23 -2.45
N GLY A 435 7.16 22.99 -3.73
CA GLY A 435 8.34 22.27 -4.15
C GLY A 435 8.24 20.74 -4.05
N GLN A 436 7.12 20.20 -3.55
CA GLN A 436 6.89 18.76 -3.48
C GLN A 436 6.64 18.18 -4.88
N ILE A 437 6.94 16.90 -5.02
CA ILE A 437 6.72 16.17 -6.27
C ILE A 437 5.38 15.45 -6.18
N SER A 438 4.56 15.51 -7.23
CA SER A 438 3.29 14.80 -7.29
C SER A 438 3.49 13.29 -7.11
N GLY A 439 2.65 12.66 -6.29
CA GLY A 439 2.70 11.20 -6.05
C GLY A 439 2.39 10.35 -7.30
N ASN A 440 1.80 10.96 -8.33
CA ASN A 440 1.46 10.31 -9.59
C ASN A 440 2.17 11.02 -10.75
N ARG A 441 2.43 10.26 -11.82
CA ARG A 441 2.87 10.81 -13.09
C ARG A 441 1.68 11.35 -13.86
N ASN A 442 1.86 12.52 -14.45
CA ASN A 442 0.89 13.18 -15.32
C ASN A 442 1.33 13.03 -16.76
N SER A 443 0.37 12.78 -17.64
CA SER A 443 0.63 12.65 -19.07
C SER A 443 0.05 13.82 -19.85
N PHE A 444 0.83 14.34 -20.80
CA PHE A 444 0.46 15.51 -21.59
C PHE A 444 1.14 15.52 -22.95
N TRP A 445 0.48 16.10 -23.93
CA TRP A 445 1.06 16.35 -25.24
C TRP A 445 1.74 17.72 -25.26
N LYS A 446 3.02 17.73 -25.63
CA LYS A 446 3.80 18.96 -25.82
C LYS A 446 4.33 19.02 -27.24
N LYS A 447 4.33 20.21 -27.83
CA LYS A 447 4.86 20.45 -29.18
C LYS A 447 6.35 20.04 -29.23
N ARG A 448 6.76 19.45 -30.35
CA ARG A 448 8.14 18.99 -30.59
C ARG A 448 9.16 20.10 -30.51
#